data_AF-A0A0Q9LMT2-F1
#
_entry.id   AF-A0A0Q9LMT2-F1
#
_cell.length_a   1.000
_cell.length_b   1.000
_cell.length_c   1.000
_cell.angle_alpha   90.00
_cell.angle_beta   90.00
_cell.angle_gamma   90.00
#
_symmetry.space_group_name_H-M   'P 1'
#
loop_
_entity.id
_entity.type
_entity.pdbx_description
1 polymer ?
#
loop_
_entity_poly.entity_id
_entity_poly.type
_entity_poly.pdbx_seq_one_letter_code
_entity_poly.pdbx_strand_id
1 'polypeptide(L)' 'MRQRKWSELSTTQRVAVVVGGSLQLALQAYVARDLRRRSREEVRGPRWAWALADLVNPVGPLAYLAVGRRNAPRPPLE' A
#
# COMPACT_ATOMS: atom_id res chain seq x y z
N MET A 1 26.14 16.53 5.67
CA MET A 1 25.65 16.11 4.33
C MET A 1 24.92 17.28 3.68
N ARG A 2 25.17 17.61 2.41
CA ARG A 2 24.49 18.72 1.73
C ARG A 2 23.12 18.24 1.24
N GLN A 3 22.05 18.78 1.83
CA GLN A 3 20.69 18.53 1.37
C GLN A 3 20.53 19.19 -0.01
N ARG A 4 20.26 18.40 -1.05
CA ARG A 4 19.98 18.92 -2.40
C ARG A 4 18.69 19.72 -2.35
N LYS A 5 18.70 20.94 -2.89
CA LYS A 5 17.46 21.71 -3.04
C LYS A 5 16.62 21.09 -4.16
N TRP A 6 15.31 21.18 -4.08
CA TRP A 6 14.41 20.71 -5.14
C TRP A 6 14.80 21.26 -6.52
N SER A 7 15.19 22.53 -6.56
CA SER A 7 15.67 23.24 -7.75
C SER A 7 16.95 22.66 -8.36
N GLU A 8 17.72 21.87 -7.60
CA GLU A 8 18.97 21.21 -8.02
C GLU A 8 18.77 19.77 -8.50
N LEU A 9 17.53 19.25 -8.44
CA LEU A 9 17.17 17.96 -9.01
C LEU A 9 16.99 18.08 -10.52
N SER A 10 17.47 17.08 -11.26
CA SER A 10 17.16 16.97 -12.70
C SER A 10 15.65 16.77 -12.90
N THR A 11 15.15 17.11 -14.09
CA THR A 11 13.74 16.89 -14.44
C THR A 11 13.31 15.44 -14.20
N THR A 12 14.15 14.47 -14.56
CA THR A 12 13.91 13.04 -14.31
C THR A 12 13.79 12.72 -12.83
N GLN A 13 14.65 13.30 -11.97
CA GLN A 13 14.59 13.07 -10.52
C GLN A 13 13.30 13.65 -9.91
N ARG A 14 12.90 14.86 -10.31
CA ARG A 14 11.64 15.46 -9.84
C ARG A 14 10.44 14.63 -10.28
N VAL A 15 10.42 14.18 -11.54
CA VAL A 15 9.37 13.30 -12.07
C VAL A 15 9.32 12.00 -11.27
N ALA A 16 10.46 11.36 -11.02
CA ALA A 16 10.51 10.13 -10.23
C ALA A 16 9.97 10.31 -8.81
N VAL A 17 10.29 11.42 -8.13
CA VAL A 17 9.76 11.71 -6.80
C VAL A 17 8.25 11.94 -6.84
N VAL A 18 7.76 12.72 -7.80
CA VAL A 18 6.31 12.99 -7.94
C VAL A 18 5.55 11.71 -8.27
N VAL A 19 6.01 10.93 -9.25
CA VAL A 19 5.37 9.67 -9.65
C VAL A 19 5.44 8.65 -8.52
N GLY A 20 6.60 8.47 -7.89
CA GLY A 20 6.78 7.54 -6.78
C GLY A 20 5.89 7.90 -5.58
N GLY A 21 5.86 9.17 -5.18
CA GLY A 21 4.98 9.65 -4.12
C GLY A 21 3.50 9.50 -4.45
N SER A 22 3.10 9.77 -5.70
CA SER A 22 1.71 9.61 -6.15
C SER A 22 1.29 8.14 -6.12
N LEU A 23 2.16 7.24 -6.58
CA LEU A 23 1.91 5.80 -6.56
C LEU A 23 1.81 5.29 -5.13
N GLN A 24 2.68 5.75 -4.23
CA GLN A 24 2.65 5.42 -2.80
C GLN A 24 1.30 5.80 -2.17
N LEU A 25 0.84 7.03 -2.40
CA LEU A 25 -0.44 7.51 -1.87
C LEU A 25 -1.63 6.75 -2.45
N ALA A 26 -1.61 6.47 -3.75
CA ALA A 26 -2.64 5.66 -4.40
C ALA A 26 -2.69 4.23 -3.83
N LEU A 27 -1.53 3.64 -3.56
CA LEU A 27 -1.40 2.31 -2.98
C LEU A 27 -1.96 2.26 -1.55
N GLN A 28 -1.60 3.21 -0.70
CA GLN A 28 -2.16 3.32 0.66
C GLN A 28 -3.68 3.54 0.65
N ALA A 29 -4.17 4.42 -0.23
CA ALA A 29 -5.61 4.62 -0.39
C ALA A 29 -6.33 3.34 -0.84
N TYR A 30 -5.70 2.57 -1.73
CA TYR A 30 -6.23 1.27 -2.17
C TYR A 30 -6.28 0.26 -1.03
N VAL A 31 -5.19 0.09 -0.26
CA VAL A 31 -5.12 -0.81 0.90
C VAL A 31 -6.14 -0.41 1.96
N ALA A 32 -6.24 0.88 2.29
CA ALA A 32 -7.24 1.38 3.23
C ALA A 32 -8.68 1.11 2.75
N ARG A 33 -8.96 1.28 1.46
CA ARG A 33 -10.27 0.96 0.88
C ARG A 33 -10.57 -0.54 0.90
N ASP A 34 -9.58 -1.38 0.57
CA ASP A 34 -9.69 -2.84 0.58
C ASP A 34 -9.93 -3.36 2.00
N LEU A 35 -9.18 -2.88 3.00
CA LEU A 35 -9.37 -3.20 4.43
C LEU A 35 -10.75 -2.79 4.97
N ARG A 36 -11.32 -1.69 4.46
CA ARG A 36 -12.67 -1.24 4.83
C ARG A 36 -13.76 -2.09 4.20
N ARG A 37 -13.53 -2.61 2.99
CA ARG A 37 -14.50 -3.43 2.25
C ARG A 37 -14.48 -4.90 2.67
N ARG A 38 -13.32 -5.44 3.05
CA ARG A 38 -13.16 -6.85 3.44
C ARG A 38 -13.58 -7.11 4.90
N SER A 39 -14.32 -8.17 5.10
CA SER A 39 -14.72 -8.69 6.43
C SER A 39 -13.50 -9.26 7.17
N ARG A 40 -13.55 -9.38 8.52
CA ARG A 40 -12.41 -9.93 9.31
C ARG A 40 -11.95 -11.31 8.82
N GLU A 41 -12.84 -12.09 8.22
CA GLU A 41 -12.59 -13.44 7.73
C GLU A 41 -11.73 -13.48 6.46
N GLU A 42 -11.72 -12.39 5.68
CA GLU A 42 -11.03 -12.28 4.39
C GLU A 42 -9.64 -11.64 4.51
N VAL A 43 -9.20 -11.34 5.73
CA VAL A 43 -7.90 -10.73 6.04
C VAL A 43 -7.15 -11.65 7.00
N ARG A 44 -5.87 -11.94 6.71
CA ARG A 44 -5.03 -12.78 7.58
C ARG A 44 -4.61 -12.00 8.82
N GLY A 45 -5.32 -12.19 9.93
CA GLY A 45 -5.02 -11.54 11.21
C GLY A 45 -5.79 -10.24 11.43
N PRO A 46 -5.42 -9.45 12.45
CA PRO A 46 -6.18 -8.27 12.84
C PRO A 46 -6.06 -7.13 11.82
N ARG A 47 -7.20 -6.56 11.41
CA ARG A 47 -7.27 -5.46 10.42
C ARG A 47 -6.43 -4.23 10.79
N TRP A 48 -6.32 -3.90 12.08
CA TRP A 48 -5.53 -2.77 12.55
C TRP A 48 -4.03 -2.98 12.35
N ALA A 49 -3.52 -4.22 12.42
CA ALA A 49 -2.10 -4.50 12.20
C ALA A 49 -1.73 -4.25 10.73
N TRP A 50 -2.62 -4.58 9.80
CA TRP A 50 -2.43 -4.27 8.38
C TRP A 50 -2.56 -2.78 8.07
N ALA A 51 -3.44 -2.06 8.78
CA ALA A 51 -3.50 -0.60 8.68
C ALA A 51 -2.20 0.07 9.17
N LEU A 52 -1.58 -0.45 10.23
CA LEU A 52 -0.26 0.03 10.68
C LEU A 52 0.85 -0.39 9.72
N ALA A 53 0.79 -1.61 9.19
CA ALA A 53 1.75 -2.08 8.20
C ALA A 53 1.73 -1.18 6.97
N ASP A 54 0.57 -0.78 6.46
CA ASP A 54 0.41 0.12 5.31
C ASP A 54 1.13 1.48 5.44
N LEU A 55 1.44 1.90 6.67
CA LEU A 55 2.21 3.13 6.92
C LEU A 55 3.73 2.94 6.76
N VAL A 56 4.21 1.69 6.65
CA VAL A 56 5.63 1.37 6.47
C VAL A 56 5.98 1.41 4.99
N ASN A 57 6.52 2.55 4.54
CA ASN A 57 6.97 2.77 3.16
C ASN A 57 8.07 1.77 2.73
N PRO A 58 8.02 1.25 1.49
CA PRO A 58 6.87 0.74 0.73
C PRO A 58 6.56 -0.73 1.03
N VAL A 59 7.29 -1.34 1.96
CA VAL A 59 7.22 -2.78 2.28
C VAL A 59 5.85 -3.18 2.81
N GLY A 60 5.23 -2.32 3.60
CA GLY A 60 3.95 -2.58 4.26
C GLY A 60 2.76 -2.80 3.32
N PRO A 61 2.45 -1.84 2.43
CA PRO A 61 1.38 -2.00 1.45
C PRO A 61 1.60 -3.22 0.54
N LEU A 62 2.85 -3.47 0.12
CA LEU A 62 3.20 -4.64 -0.69
C LEU A 62 2.98 -5.96 0.05
N ALA A 63 3.37 -6.02 1.33
CA ALA A 63 3.15 -7.20 2.17
C ALA A 63 1.65 -7.47 2.39
N TYR A 64 0.83 -6.44 2.53
CA TYR A 64 -0.63 -6.60 2.63
C TYR A 64 -1.23 -7.20 1.36
N LEU A 65 -0.86 -6.66 0.19
CA LEU A 65 -1.38 -7.16 -1.09
C LEU A 65 -0.92 -8.58 -1.39
N ALA A 66 0.33 -8.93 -1.04
CA ALA A 66 0.89 -10.24 -1.29
C ALA A 66 0.39 -11.30 -0.30
N VAL A 67 0.29 -10.98 0.99
CA VAL A 67 0.10 -11.96 2.07
C VAL A 67 -1.13 -11.68 2.94
N GLY A 68 -1.50 -10.41 3.12
CA GLY A 68 -2.60 -10.00 4.01
C GLY A 68 -3.99 -10.39 3.50
N ARG A 69 -4.16 -10.52 2.18
CA ARG A 69 -5.43 -10.93 1.56
C ARG A 69 -5.69 -12.44 1.66
N ARG A 70 -6.88 -12.82 2.12
CA ARG A 70 -7.48 -14.14 1.86
C ARG A 70 -8.50 -14.00 0.72
N ASN A 71 -8.52 -14.97 -0.18
CA ASN A 71 -9.64 -15.08 -1.13
C ASN A 71 -10.87 -15.51 -0.33
N ALA A 72 -12.01 -14.88 -0.58
CA ALA A 72 -13.29 -15.35 -0.06
C ALA A 72 -13.43 -16.86 -0.37
N PRO A 73 -14.03 -17.66 0.51
CA PRO A 73 -14.33 -19.06 0.21
C PRO A 73 -15.03 -19.11 -1.15
N ARG A 74 -14.50 -19.92 -2.08
CA ARG A 74 -15.18 -20.16 -3.35
C ARG A 74 -16.57 -20.72 -2.99
N PRO A 75 -17.68 -20.14 -3.49
CA PRO A 75 -18.99 -20.73 -3.23
C PRO A 75 -18.96 -22.19 -3.71
N PRO A 76 -19.59 -23.13 -2.97
CA PRO A 76 -19.64 -24.52 -3.40
C PRO A 76 -20.16 -24.57 -4.83
N LEU A 77 -19.46 -25.32 -5.68
CA LEU A 77 -20.00 -25.66 -6.99
C LEU A 77 -21.15 -26.64 -6.73
N GLU A 78 -22.38 -26.19 -6.90
CA GLU A 78 -23.55 -27.07 -7.04
C GLU A 78 -23.57 -27.71 -8.44
#